data_AF-A0A4Q3EFE5-F1
#
_entry.id   AF-A0A4Q3EFE5-F1
#
_cell.length_a   1.000
_cell.length_b   1.000
_cell.length_c   1.000
_cell.angle_alpha   90.00
_cell.angle_beta   90.00
_cell.angle_gamma   90.00
#
_symmetry.space_group_name_H-M   'P 1'
#
loop_
_entity.id
_entity.type
_entity.pdbx_description
1 polymer ?
#
loop_
_entity_poly.entity_id
_entity_poly.type
_entity_poly.pdbx_seq_one_letter_code
_entity_poly.pdbx_strand_id
1 'polypeptide(L)'
;MHKLLDYNTVIDDFVRHLTITPVNEVLPTGDYYSTGIYKLHEGTIGMGQITFDQITDEWEYDGYGDLTHEQVVDIVAHIRKHKHDGEDKDDTLPVRD
;
A
#
# COMPACT_ATOMS: atom_id res chain seq x y z
N MET A 1 -10.18 0.10 9.73
CA MET A 1 -9.78 -1.08 8.95
C MET A 1 -9.20 -0.57 7.63
N HIS A 2 -7.88 -0.59 7.44
CA HIS A 2 -7.29 -0.11 6.20
C HIS A 2 -7.56 -1.10 5.06
N LYS A 3 -7.84 -0.55 3.87
CA LYS A 3 -8.25 -1.30 2.69
C LYS A 3 -7.04 -2.02 2.07
N LEU A 4 -7.23 -3.29 1.71
CA LEU A 4 -6.26 -4.00 0.86
C LEU A 4 -6.21 -3.30 -0.50
N LEU A 5 -5.02 -3.16 -1.07
CA LEU A 5 -4.85 -2.60 -2.41
C LEU A 5 -4.41 -3.70 -3.35
N ASP A 6 -5.07 -3.77 -4.50
CA ASP A 6 -4.77 -4.71 -5.56
C ASP A 6 -4.09 -3.98 -6.70
N TYR A 7 -2.95 -4.52 -7.16
CA TYR A 7 -2.12 -3.89 -8.19
C TYR A 7 -1.67 -4.91 -9.23
N ASN A 8 -1.88 -4.60 -10.51
CA ASN A 8 -1.42 -5.43 -11.62
C ASN A 8 -0.13 -4.85 -12.19
N THR A 9 0.92 -5.67 -12.32
CA THR A 9 2.20 -5.29 -12.93
C THR A 9 2.64 -6.34 -13.94
N VAL A 10 3.51 -5.98 -14.89
CA VAL A 10 4.05 -6.91 -15.88
C VAL A 10 5.44 -7.35 -15.45
N ILE A 11 5.63 -8.63 -15.13
CA ILE A 11 6.93 -9.24 -14.78
C ILE A 11 7.19 -10.37 -15.77
N ASP A 12 8.36 -10.35 -16.42
CA ASP A 12 8.77 -11.34 -17.44
C ASP A 12 7.73 -11.52 -18.57
N ASP A 13 7.18 -10.41 -19.08
CA ASP A 13 6.12 -10.38 -20.10
C ASP A 13 4.75 -10.96 -19.66
N PHE A 14 4.58 -11.32 -18.39
CA PHE A 14 3.30 -11.78 -17.83
C PHE A 14 2.68 -10.74 -16.90
N VAL A 15 1.37 -10.53 -17.03
CA VAL A 15 0.61 -9.75 -16.05
C VAL A 15 0.50 -10.56 -14.77
N ARG A 16 1.04 -10.00 -13.69
CA ARG A 16 1.01 -10.56 -12.34
C ARG A 16 0.16 -9.70 -11.43
N HIS A 17 -0.52 -10.36 -10.51
CA HIS A 17 -1.45 -9.73 -9.57
C HIS A 17 -0.82 -9.66 -8.19
N LEU A 18 -0.58 -8.44 -7.71
CA LEU A 18 -0.01 -8.18 -6.41
C LEU A 18 -1.08 -7.69 -5.44
N THR A 19 -1.11 -8.30 -4.27
CA THR A 19 -1.90 -7.85 -3.12
C THR A 19 -0.99 -7.09 -2.16
N ILE A 20 -1.37 -5.86 -1.86
CA ILE A 20 -0.66 -4.95 -0.96
C ILE A 20 -1.44 -4.88 0.35
N THR A 21 -0.82 -5.30 1.45
CA THR A 21 -1.44 -5.36 2.77
C THR A 21 -0.77 -4.37 3.72
N PRO A 22 -1.49 -3.35 4.23
CA PRO A 22 -0.95 -2.45 5.24
C PRO A 22 -0.77 -3.19 6.58
N VAL A 23 0.39 -3.03 7.20
CA VAL A 23 0.64 -3.48 8.57
C VAL A 23 0.16 -2.39 9.51
N ASN A 24 -0.72 -2.75 10.44
CA ASN A 24 -1.21 -1.84 11.47
C ASN A 24 -0.86 -2.42 12.83
N GLU A 25 -0.52 -1.53 13.75
CA GLU A 25 -0.31 -1.90 15.14
C GLU A 25 -1.45 -1.41 16.01
N VAL A 26 -1.71 -2.16 17.08
CA VAL A 26 -2.77 -1.87 18.05
C VAL A 26 -2.13 -1.19 19.25
N LEU A 27 -2.54 0.03 19.52
CA LEU A 27 -2.18 0.75 20.75
C LEU A 27 -2.84 0.07 21.96
N PRO A 28 -2.27 0.23 23.17
CA PRO A 28 -2.88 -0.27 24.40
C PRO A 28 -4.31 0.23 24.64
N THR A 29 -4.69 1.37 24.02
CA THR A 29 -6.05 1.94 24.06
C THR A 29 -7.05 1.20 23.18
N GLY A 30 -6.60 0.27 22.33
CA GLY A 30 -7.40 -0.43 21.34
C GLY A 30 -7.47 0.25 19.98
N ASP A 31 -6.87 1.43 19.84
CA ASP A 31 -6.79 2.16 18.57
C ASP A 31 -5.73 1.56 17.64
N TYR A 32 -5.98 1.60 16.34
CA TYR A 32 -5.01 1.18 15.33
C TYR A 32 -4.25 2.37 14.79
N TYR A 33 -2.94 2.22 14.57
CA TYR A 33 -2.15 3.20 13.85
C TYR A 33 -1.41 2.55 12.67
N SER A 34 -1.26 3.32 11.58
CA SER A 34 -0.50 2.90 10.41
C SER A 34 0.98 2.90 10.76
N THR A 35 1.65 1.77 10.56
CA THR A 35 3.10 1.68 10.80
C THR A 35 3.92 2.24 9.63
N GLY A 36 3.28 2.53 8.49
CA GLY A 36 3.98 2.88 7.24
C GLY A 36 4.54 1.67 6.51
N ILE A 37 4.30 0.44 6.99
CA ILE A 37 4.78 -0.79 6.37
C ILE A 37 3.67 -1.42 5.54
N TYR A 38 3.99 -1.80 4.30
CA TYR A 38 3.08 -2.44 3.34
C TYR A 38 3.71 -3.72 2.82
N LYS A 39 3.07 -4.86 3.07
CA LYS A 39 3.54 -6.17 2.58
C LYS A 39 3.01 -6.45 1.19
N LEU A 40 3.88 -6.92 0.31
CA LEU A 40 3.57 -7.31 -1.07
C LEU A 40 3.49 -8.83 -1.19
N HIS A 41 2.41 -9.32 -1.80
CA HIS A 41 2.23 -10.75 -2.08
C HIS A 41 1.74 -10.99 -3.51
N GLU A 42 2.22 -12.05 -4.15
CA GLU A 42 1.60 -12.64 -5.33
C GLU A 42 0.94 -13.96 -4.92
N GLY A 43 -0.39 -13.97 -4.76
CA GLY A 43 -1.10 -15.11 -4.20
C GLY A 43 -0.60 -15.47 -2.80
N THR A 44 0.09 -16.61 -2.65
CA THR A 44 0.70 -17.05 -1.38
C THR A 44 2.20 -16.73 -1.27
N ILE A 45 2.81 -16.15 -2.30
CA ILE A 45 4.24 -15.85 -2.35
C ILE A 45 4.46 -14.45 -1.78
N GLY A 46 5.31 -14.34 -0.76
CA GLY A 46 5.73 -13.05 -0.22
C GLY A 46 6.79 -12.43 -1.13
N MET A 47 6.50 -11.27 -1.70
CA MET A 47 7.40 -10.57 -2.62
C MET A 47 8.35 -9.63 -1.86
N GLY A 48 7.96 -9.18 -0.67
CA GLY A 48 8.73 -8.26 0.17
C GLY A 48 7.81 -7.28 0.88
N GLN A 49 8.37 -6.20 1.40
CA GLN A 49 7.61 -5.10 1.98
C GLN A 49 8.21 -3.75 1.62
N ILE A 50 7.34 -2.75 1.55
CA ILE A 50 7.69 -1.35 1.40
C ILE A 50 7.49 -0.69 2.76
N THR A 51 8.53 -0.02 3.25
CA THR A 51 8.47 0.77 4.49
C THR A 51 8.59 2.23 4.14
N PHE A 52 7.62 3.04 4.56
CA PHE A 52 7.66 4.49 4.45
C PHE A 52 8.14 5.11 5.76
N ASP A 53 9.12 6.00 5.67
CA ASP A 53 9.43 6.93 6.75
C ASP A 53 8.26 7.93 6.87
N GLN A 54 7.65 8.00 8.05
CA GLN A 54 6.45 8.81 8.26
C GLN A 54 6.74 10.32 8.32
N ILE A 55 8.02 10.71 8.46
CA ILE A 55 8.47 12.10 8.59
C ILE A 55 9.00 12.60 7.24
N THR A 56 9.83 11.81 6.56
CA THR A 56 10.49 12.23 5.31
C THR A 56 9.75 11.79 4.05
N ASP A 57 8.77 10.89 4.17
CA ASP A 57 8.10 10.20 3.06
C ASP A 57 9.07 9.45 2.14
N GLU A 58 10.29 9.20 2.60
CA GLU A 58 11.22 8.27 1.98
C GLU A 58 10.70 6.84 2.12
N TRP A 59 11.07 5.97 1.18
CA TRP A 59 10.63 4.59 1.19
C TRP A 59 11.78 3.64 0.92
N GLU A 60 11.69 2.46 1.52
CA GLU A 60 12.62 1.36 1.32
C GLU A 60 11.84 0.10 0.92
N TYR A 61 12.43 -0.72 0.06
CA TYR A 61 11.89 -2.02 -0.32
C TYR A 61 12.91 -3.10 0.02
N ASP A 62 12.50 -4.11 0.79
CA ASP A 62 13.37 -5.19 1.28
C ASP A 62 13.21 -6.52 0.52
N GLY A 63 12.35 -6.55 -0.49
CA GLY A 63 12.07 -7.76 -1.25
C GLY A 63 13.23 -8.18 -2.14
N TYR A 64 13.31 -9.49 -2.39
CA TYR A 64 14.36 -10.10 -3.18
C TYR A 64 13.82 -10.64 -4.49
N GLY A 65 14.35 -10.13 -5.61
CA GLY A 65 14.06 -10.65 -6.95
C GLY A 65 12.62 -10.40 -7.41
N ASP A 66 12.39 -10.63 -8.71
CA ASP A 66 11.14 -10.49 -9.47
C ASP A 66 10.60 -9.07 -9.69
N LEU A 67 10.81 -8.12 -8.77
CA LEU A 67 10.45 -6.72 -8.97
C LEU A 67 11.65 -5.83 -9.32
N THR A 68 11.56 -5.11 -10.44
CA THR A 68 12.51 -4.06 -10.82
C THR A 68 12.28 -2.80 -10.01
N HIS A 69 13.30 -1.95 -9.90
CA HIS A 69 13.18 -0.66 -9.21
C HIS A 69 12.01 0.18 -9.76
N GLU A 70 11.82 0.21 -11.08
CA GLU A 70 10.73 0.96 -11.72
C GLU A 70 9.35 0.42 -11.31
N GLN A 71 9.17 -0.90 -11.28
CA GLN A 71 7.91 -1.50 -10.82
C GLN A 71 7.63 -1.19 -9.35
N VAL A 72 8.66 -1.18 -8.50
CA VAL A 72 8.51 -0.81 -7.09
C VAL A 72 8.12 0.67 -6.96
N VAL A 73 8.71 1.55 -7.76
CA VAL A 73 8.32 2.98 -7.82
C VAL A 73 6.84 3.14 -8.18
N ASP A 74 6.33 2.37 -9.14
CA ASP A 74 4.92 2.43 -9.52
C ASP A 74 3.99 1.91 -8.42
N ILE A 75 4.40 0.85 -7.71
CA ILE A 75 3.66 0.33 -6.54
C ILE A 75 3.64 1.38 -5.42
N VAL A 76 4.77 2.05 -5.14
CA VAL A 76 4.86 3.15 -4.17
C VAL A 76 3.92 4.29 -4.55
N ALA A 77 3.90 4.70 -5.82
CA ALA A 77 2.99 5.73 -6.30
C ALA A 77 1.52 5.31 -6.13
N HIS A 78 1.20 4.03 -6.38
CA HIS A 78 -0.12 3.47 -6.15
C HIS A 78 -0.52 3.51 -4.67
N ILE A 79 0.39 3.13 -3.75
CA ILE A 79 0.15 3.20 -2.30
C ILE A 79 -0.09 4.65 -1.86
N ARG A 80 0.75 5.59 -2.29
CA ARG A 80 0.61 7.03 -1.96
C ARG A 80 -0.74 7.58 -2.39
N LYS A 81 -1.19 7.26 -3.61
CA LYS A 81 -2.50 7.70 -4.10
C LYS A 81 -3.63 7.25 -3.19
N HIS A 82 -3.59 6.00 -2.72
CA HIS A 82 -4.64 5.44 -1.87
C HIS A 82 -4.48 5.76 -0.37
N LYS A 83 -3.29 6.20 0.06
CA LYS A 83 -3.05 6.76 1.41
C LYS A 83 -3.82 8.08 1.59
N HIS A 84 -3.86 8.91 0.55
CA HIS A 84 -4.56 10.21 0.57
C HIS A 84 -6.07 10.12 0.33
N ASP A 85 -6.57 9.06 -0.32
CA ASP A 85 -8.01 8.85 -0.52
C ASP A 85 -8.78 8.58 0.80
N GLY A 86 -8.07 8.44 1.93
CA GLY A 86 -8.65 8.34 3.27
C GLY A 86 -8.82 9.67 4.01
N GLU A 87 -8.29 10.79 3.49
CA GLU A 87 -8.35 12.10 4.16
C GLU A 87 -9.43 13.04 3.59
N ASP A 88 -10.02 12.75 2.43
CA ASP A 88 -11.07 13.60 1.84
C ASP A 88 -12.21 12.77 1.26
N LYS A 89 -13.18 12.34 2.10
CA LYS A 89 -14.61 12.21 1.75
C LYS A 89 -15.50 12.34 2.99
N ASP A 90 -15.52 13.52 3.60
CA ASP A 90 -16.79 14.09 4.07
C ASP A 90 -17.54 14.60 2.82
N ASP A 91 -18.03 13.68 1.97
CA ASP A 91 -19.05 14.04 0.98
C ASP A 91 -20.40 14.02 1.73
N THR A 92 -20.61 15.06 2.53
CA THR A 92 -21.95 15.52 2.88
C THR A 92 -22.65 15.84 1.55
N LEU A 93 -23.41 14.88 1.03
CA LEU A 93 -24.32 15.12 -0.10
C LEU A 93 -25.24 16.28 0.30
N PRO A 94 -25.32 17.39 -0.44
CA PRO A 94 -26.42 18.31 -0.23
C PRO A 94 -27.69 17.61 -0.69
N VAL A 95 -28.54 17.25 0.28
CA VAL A 95 -29.95 16.99 0.05
C VAL A 95 -30.51 18.23 -0.63
N ARG A 96 -30.94 18.10 -1.87
CA ARG A 96 -31.79 19.09 -2.52
C ARG A 96 -33.20 18.52 -2.56
N ASP A 97 -34.09 19.25 -1.88
CA ASP A 97 -35.54 19.07 -1.83
C ASP A 97 -36.21 18.96 -3.21
#